data_AF-A0AA90NRU0-F1
#
_entry.id   AF-A0AA90NRU0-F1
#
_cell.length_a   1.000
_cell.length_b   1.000
_cell.length_c   1.000
_cell.angle_alpha   90.00
_cell.angle_beta   90.00
_cell.angle_gamma   90.00
#
_symmetry.space_group_name_H-M   'P 1'
#
loop_
_entity.id
_entity.type
_entity.pdbx_description
1 polymer ?
#
loop_
_entity_poly.entity_id
_entity_poly.type
_entity_poly.pdbx_seq_one_letter_code
_entity_poly.pdbx_strand_id
1 'polypeptide(L)'
;MAAVTTAGHRHLRARVLLGALLTLAGIGQLIRVVRCGVPIDGAGHMGIALAYAMLALTVLVNERWGFFAAIGFPAIGELLGDNRVYEFGASGAMQVVEILIVPTAFYLWRATARMDTQ
;
A
#
# COMPACT_ATOMS: atom_id res chain seq x y z
N MET A 1 17.36 21.58 -18.68
CA MET A 1 16.54 22.01 -17.54
C MET A 1 15.12 21.43 -17.52
N ALA A 2 14.36 21.43 -18.63
CA ALA A 2 12.95 20.92 -18.66
C ALA A 2 12.77 19.41 -18.36
N ALA A 3 13.80 18.57 -18.60
CA ALA A 3 13.75 17.14 -18.30
C ALA A 3 13.84 16.82 -16.79
N VAL A 4 14.53 17.68 -16.02
CA VAL A 4 14.71 17.48 -14.57
C VAL A 4 13.43 17.84 -13.82
N THR A 5 12.72 18.88 -14.25
CA THR A 5 11.43 19.28 -13.66
C THR A 5 10.33 18.27 -13.94
N THR A 6 10.28 17.69 -15.14
CA THR A 6 9.28 16.66 -15.49
C THR A 6 9.51 15.33 -14.75
N ALA A 7 10.76 14.93 -14.54
CA ALA A 7 11.09 13.74 -13.75
C ALA A 7 10.70 13.89 -12.26
N GLY A 8 11.00 15.04 -11.65
CA GLY A 8 10.61 15.34 -10.27
C GLY A 8 9.09 15.33 -10.05
N HIS A 9 8.33 15.91 -10.97
CA HIS A 9 6.86 15.89 -10.90
C HIS A 9 6.27 14.48 -11.05
N ARG A 10 6.86 13.63 -11.90
CA ARG A 10 6.43 12.22 -12.05
C ARG A 10 6.68 11.42 -10.78
N HIS A 11 7.82 11.62 -10.12
CA HIS A 11 8.16 10.97 -8.86
C HIS A 11 7.19 11.39 -7.73
N LEU A 12 6.88 12.68 -7.62
CA LEU A 12 5.90 13.18 -6.65
C LEU A 12 4.51 12.59 -6.89
N ARG A 13 4.04 12.58 -8.15
CA ARG A 13 2.73 12.00 -8.52
C ARG A 13 2.66 10.50 -8.19
N ALA A 14 3.71 9.75 -8.50
CA ALA A 14 3.78 8.33 -8.19
C ALA A 14 3.75 8.08 -6.67
N ARG A 15 4.40 8.92 -5.86
CA ARG A 15 4.33 8.84 -4.39
C ARG A 15 2.94 9.09 -3.84
N VAL A 16 2.27 10.13 -4.35
CA VAL A 16 0.88 10.44 -3.97
C VAL A 16 -0.04 9.29 -4.37
N LEU A 17 0.14 8.74 -5.56
CA LEU A 17 -0.64 7.59 -6.04
C LEU A 17 -0.42 6.34 -5.17
N LEU A 18 0.82 6.02 -4.82
CA LEU A 18 1.12 4.91 -3.90
C LEU A 18 0.51 5.14 -2.52
N GLY A 19 0.63 6.35 -1.97
CA GLY A 19 0.01 6.70 -0.68
C GLY A 19 -1.52 6.55 -0.72
N ALA A 20 -2.15 6.95 -1.82
CA ALA A 20 -3.59 6.79 -2.02
C ALA A 20 -3.99 5.31 -2.11
N LEU A 21 -3.24 4.49 -2.85
CA LEU A 21 -3.48 3.04 -2.94
C LEU A 21 -3.36 2.36 -1.57
N LEU A 22 -2.31 2.68 -0.79
CA LEU A 22 -2.12 2.16 0.57
C LEU A 22 -3.27 2.58 1.49
N THR A 23 -3.73 3.83 1.39
CA THR A 23 -4.86 4.33 2.17
C THR A 23 -6.16 3.59 1.82
N LEU A 24 -6.42 3.40 0.52
CA LEU A 24 -7.58 2.64 0.05
C LEU A 24 -7.54 1.18 0.52
N ALA A 25 -6.38 0.53 0.49
CA ALA A 25 -6.22 -0.82 1.03
C ALA A 25 -6.52 -0.86 2.53
N GLY A 26 -6.03 0.11 3.30
CA GLY A 26 -6.35 0.25 4.73
C GLY A 26 -7.85 0.42 5.00
N ILE A 27 -8.54 1.25 4.21
CA ILE A 27 -10.00 1.41 4.29
C ILE A 27 -10.72 0.08 3.99
N GLY A 28 -10.22 -0.69 3.02
CA GLY A 28 -10.75 -2.02 2.73
C GLY A 28 -10.72 -2.96 3.93
N GLN A 29 -9.62 -2.93 4.67
CA GLN A 29 -9.47 -3.72 5.89
C GLN A 29 -10.44 -3.21 6.98
N LEU A 30 -10.64 -1.90 7.13
CA LEU A 30 -11.65 -1.36 8.05
C LEU A 30 -13.09 -1.77 7.67
N ILE A 31 -13.42 -1.80 6.38
CA ILE A 31 -14.73 -2.30 5.91
C ILE A 31 -14.89 -3.77 6.29
N ARG A 32 -13.82 -4.57 6.21
CA ARG A 32 -13.84 -5.97 6.66
C ARG A 32 -14.02 -6.09 8.17
N VAL A 33 -13.42 -5.22 8.99
CA VAL A 33 -13.69 -5.18 10.45
C VAL A 33 -15.19 -5.01 10.73
N VAL A 34 -15.87 -4.13 10.00
CA VAL A 34 -17.30 -3.87 10.19
C VAL A 34 -18.17 -5.03 9.67
N ARG A 35 -17.72 -5.75 8.64
CA ARG A 35 -18.48 -6.85 8.01
C ARG A 35 -18.21 -8.23 8.63
N CYS A 36 -17.00 -8.48 9.12
CA CYS A 36 -16.64 -9.71 9.81
C CYS A 36 -17.18 -9.62 11.25
N GLY A 37 -18.35 -10.21 11.50
CA GLY A 37 -18.97 -10.25 12.83
C GLY A 37 -18.23 -11.11 13.87
N VAL A 38 -16.98 -11.52 13.59
CA VAL A 38 -16.14 -12.34 14.48
C VAL A 38 -15.06 -11.44 15.11
N PRO A 39 -15.03 -11.30 16.45
CA PRO A 39 -14.16 -10.34 17.13
C PRO A 39 -12.65 -10.63 16.98
N ILE A 40 -12.25 -11.89 16.79
CA ILE A 40 -10.85 -12.29 16.60
C ILE A 40 -10.33 -11.81 15.22
N ASP A 41 -11.14 -11.95 14.18
CA ASP A 41 -10.78 -11.53 12.82
C ASP A 41 -10.76 -9.99 12.70
N GLY A 42 -11.64 -9.31 13.44
CA GLY A 42 -11.68 -7.84 13.50
C GLY A 42 -10.37 -7.22 14.01
N ALA A 43 -9.73 -7.82 15.02
CA ALA A 43 -8.45 -7.31 15.54
C ALA A 43 -7.32 -7.43 14.50
N GLY A 44 -7.27 -8.54 13.74
CA GLY A 44 -6.31 -8.76 12.67
C GLY A 44 -6.46 -7.73 11.54
N HIS A 45 -7.68 -7.54 11.05
CA HIS A 45 -7.96 -6.54 10.01
C HIS A 45 -7.67 -5.10 10.48
N MET A 46 -7.92 -4.78 11.75
CA MET A 46 -7.60 -3.46 12.32
C MET A 46 -6.09 -3.22 12.39
N GLY A 47 -5.31 -4.24 12.74
CA GLY A 47 -3.85 -4.19 12.71
C GLY A 47 -3.30 -3.98 11.29
N ILE A 48 -3.84 -4.70 10.30
CA ILE A 48 -3.45 -4.55 8.89
C ILE A 48 -3.83 -3.15 8.37
N ALA A 49 -5.01 -2.64 8.71
CA ALA A 49 -5.42 -1.27 8.35
C ALA A 49 -4.44 -0.22 8.87
N LEU A 50 -4.01 -0.36 10.13
CA LEU A 50 -3.09 0.56 10.77
C LEU A 50 -1.68 0.48 10.15
N ALA A 51 -1.23 -0.72 9.78
CA ALA A 51 0.02 -0.90 9.07
C ALA A 51 -0.01 -0.26 7.67
N TYR A 52 -1.11 -0.39 6.91
CA TYR A 52 -1.29 0.32 5.65
C TYR A 52 -1.24 1.84 5.81
N ALA A 53 -1.84 2.39 6.87
CA ALA A 53 -1.76 3.81 7.18
C ALA A 53 -0.32 4.27 7.49
N MET A 54 0.44 3.48 8.27
CA MET A 54 1.85 3.77 8.55
C MET A 54 2.71 3.69 7.28
N LEU A 55 2.46 2.73 6.40
CA LEU A 55 3.13 2.65 5.10
C LEU A 55 2.81 3.85 4.23
N ALA A 56 1.56 4.31 4.20
CA ALA A 56 1.17 5.51 3.47
C ALA A 56 1.95 6.73 3.99
N LEU A 57 2.08 6.90 5.31
CA LEU A 57 2.85 7.99 5.90
C LEU A 57 4.34 7.92 5.52
N THR A 58 4.97 6.76 5.64
CA THR A 58 6.39 6.60 5.29
C THR A 58 6.67 6.89 3.81
N VAL A 59 5.79 6.43 2.92
CA VAL A 59 5.81 6.75 1.48
C VAL A 59 5.65 8.25 1.20
N LEU A 60 4.75 8.91 1.91
CA LEU A 60 4.51 10.35 1.78
C LEU A 60 5.67 11.19 2.31
N VAL A 61 6.44 10.72 3.28
CA VAL A 61 7.66 11.39 3.78
C VAL A 61 8.89 11.09 2.91
N ASN A 62 8.76 10.25 1.87
CA ASN A 62 9.85 9.79 0.98
C ASN A 62 10.82 8.79 1.63
N GLU A 63 10.38 8.07 2.65
CA GLU A 63 11.25 7.15 3.36
C GLU A 63 11.50 5.90 2.51
N ARG A 64 12.77 5.65 2.16
CA ARG A 64 13.16 4.57 1.24
C ARG A 64 12.68 3.20 1.70
N TRP A 65 12.79 2.94 3.00
CA TRP A 65 12.35 1.69 3.62
C TRP A 65 10.83 1.54 3.62
N GLY A 66 10.08 2.64 3.57
CA GLY A 66 8.63 2.64 3.40
C GLY A 66 8.21 2.07 2.05
N PHE A 67 8.90 2.42 0.96
CA PHE A 67 8.65 1.80 -0.35
C PHE A 67 8.95 0.31 -0.34
N PHE A 68 10.06 -0.11 0.27
CA PHE A 68 10.42 -1.53 0.36
C PHE A 68 9.39 -2.33 1.16
N ALA A 69 8.97 -1.81 2.30
CA ALA A 69 7.94 -2.43 3.11
C ALA A 69 6.61 -2.54 2.35
N ALA A 70 6.23 -1.51 1.57
CA ALA A 70 5.03 -1.54 0.73
C ALA A 70 5.07 -2.59 -0.40
N ILE A 71 6.24 -3.10 -0.80
CA ILE A 71 6.34 -4.21 -1.77
C ILE A 71 5.91 -5.53 -1.13
N GLY A 72 6.41 -5.82 0.08
CA GLY A 72 6.18 -7.11 0.76
C GLY A 72 4.90 -7.16 1.56
N PHE A 73 4.43 -6.01 2.07
CA PHE A 73 3.33 -5.95 3.01
C PHE A 73 2.00 -6.47 2.45
N PRO A 74 1.59 -6.20 1.19
CA PRO A 74 0.34 -6.75 0.66
C PRO A 74 0.28 -8.28 0.72
N ALA A 75 1.37 -8.97 0.38
CA ALA A 75 1.45 -10.43 0.46
C ALA A 75 1.38 -10.93 1.92
N ILE A 76 2.03 -10.23 2.85
CA ILE A 76 1.99 -10.55 4.28
C ILE A 76 0.58 -10.30 4.84
N GLY A 77 -0.07 -9.22 4.43
CA GLY A 77 -1.43 -8.86 4.82
C GLY A 77 -2.47 -9.86 4.32
N GLU A 78 -2.33 -10.38 3.10
CA GLU A 78 -3.17 -11.48 2.60
C GLU A 78 -2.94 -12.78 3.40
N LEU A 79 -1.69 -13.12 3.71
CA LEU A 79 -1.36 -14.33 4.48
C LEU A 79 -1.84 -14.25 5.95
N LEU A 80 -1.80 -13.07 6.57
CA LEU A 80 -2.22 -12.83 7.95
C LEU A 80 -3.72 -12.53 8.08
N GLY A 81 -4.36 -12.03 7.02
CA GLY A 81 -5.73 -11.51 7.02
C GLY A 81 -6.81 -12.52 6.61
N ASP A 82 -6.46 -13.80 6.50
CA ASP A 82 -7.35 -14.95 6.26
C ASP A 82 -7.88 -15.12 4.82
N ASN A 83 -7.90 -16.39 4.38
CA ASN A 83 -8.17 -16.92 3.04
C ASN A 83 -9.63 -16.75 2.57
N ARG A 84 -10.45 -16.05 3.35
CA ARG A 84 -11.89 -15.83 3.12
C ARG A 84 -12.19 -14.58 2.29
N VAL A 85 -11.16 -14.00 1.66
CA VAL A 85 -11.28 -12.93 0.64
C VAL A 85 -12.37 -13.26 -0.40
N TYR A 86 -12.55 -14.54 -0.72
CA TYR A 86 -13.58 -15.05 -1.63
C TYR A 86 -14.99 -15.16 -1.04
N GLU A 87 -15.14 -15.36 0.27
CA GLU A 87 -16.45 -15.55 0.92
C GLU A 87 -17.19 -14.23 1.16
N PHE A 88 -16.47 -13.12 1.39
CA PHE A 88 -17.09 -11.83 1.74
C PHE A 88 -17.27 -10.86 0.57
N GLY A 89 -17.03 -11.32 -0.67
CA GLY A 89 -17.19 -10.49 -1.85
C GLY A 89 -16.35 -9.22 -1.77
N ALA A 90 -15.07 -9.34 -1.35
CA ALA A 90 -14.12 -8.26 -1.52
C ALA A 90 -14.07 -7.98 -3.03
N SER A 91 -14.70 -6.88 -3.44
CA SER A 91 -14.88 -6.52 -4.84
C SER A 91 -13.54 -6.58 -5.56
N GLY A 92 -13.51 -7.11 -6.79
CA GLY A 92 -12.26 -7.19 -7.57
C GLY A 92 -11.49 -5.87 -7.66
N ALA A 93 -12.17 -4.73 -7.43
CA ALA A 93 -11.55 -3.42 -7.24
C ALA A 93 -10.48 -3.37 -6.12
N MET A 94 -10.70 -4.02 -4.98
CA MET A 94 -9.72 -4.01 -3.87
C MET A 94 -8.52 -4.90 -4.16
N GLN A 95 -8.72 -6.02 -4.84
CA GLN A 95 -7.62 -6.84 -5.36
C GLN A 95 -6.79 -6.07 -6.38
N VAL A 96 -7.45 -5.29 -7.26
CA VAL A 96 -6.74 -4.41 -8.20
C VAL A 96 -5.91 -3.36 -7.46
N VAL A 97 -6.43 -2.76 -6.38
CA VAL A 97 -5.66 -1.83 -5.55
C VAL A 97 -4.41 -2.50 -4.97
N GLU A 98 -4.55 -3.69 -4.37
CA GLU A 98 -3.42 -4.41 -3.77
C GLU A 98 -2.38 -4.84 -4.82
N ILE A 99 -2.81 -5.30 -5.99
CA ILE A 99 -1.93 -5.64 -7.12
C ILE A 99 -1.18 -4.40 -7.62
N LEU A 100 -1.79 -3.21 -7.61
CA LEU A 100 -1.14 -1.98 -8.08
C LEU A 100 -0.14 -1.40 -7.07
N ILE A 101 -0.24 -1.73 -5.79
CA ILE A 101 0.70 -1.27 -4.74
C ILE A 101 2.12 -1.78 -5.05
N VAL A 102 2.26 -3.07 -5.35
CA VAL A 102 3.56 -3.73 -5.55
C VAL A 102 4.39 -3.12 -6.69
N PRO A 103 3.91 -3.00 -7.94
CA PRO A 103 4.69 -2.43 -9.04
C PRO A 103 4.97 -0.93 -8.82
N THR A 104 4.04 -0.20 -8.21
CA THR A 104 4.22 1.24 -7.91
C THR A 104 5.29 1.44 -6.83
N ALA A 105 5.26 0.63 -5.77
CA ALA A 105 6.26 0.64 -4.70
C ALA A 105 7.64 0.21 -5.22
N PHE A 106 7.70 -0.83 -6.05
CA PHE A 106 8.95 -1.28 -6.67
C PHE A 106 9.57 -0.20 -7.57
N TYR A 107 8.75 0.47 -8.38
CA TYR A 107 9.20 1.58 -9.20
C TYR A 107 9.81 2.71 -8.35
N LEU A 108 9.13 3.12 -7.28
CA LEU A 108 9.59 4.20 -6.40
C LEU A 108 10.84 3.82 -5.60
N TRP A 109 10.93 2.59 -5.09
CA TRP A 109 12.11 2.09 -4.41
C TRP A 109 13.34 2.10 -5.32
N ARG A 110 13.18 1.65 -6.57
CA ARG A 110 14.28 1.66 -7.55
C ARG A 110 14.65 3.09 -7.98
N ALA A 111 13.67 3.99 -8.09
CA ALA A 111 13.91 5.38 -8.44
C ALA A 111 14.67 6.12 -7.33
N THR A 112 14.29 5.93 -6.07
CA THR A 112 14.99 6.53 -4.92
C THR A 112 16.39 5.96 -4.73
N ALA A 113 16.58 4.65 -4.87
CA ALA A 113 17.91 4.03 -4.76
C ALA A 113 18.94 4.58 -5.77
N ARG A 114 18.49 5.07 -6.94
CA ARG A 114 19.36 5.71 -7.94
C ARG A 114 19.69 7.16 -7.61
N MET A 115 18.82 7.84 -6.85
CA MET A 115 19.05 9.22 -6.40
C MET A 115 20.07 9.25 -5.26
N ASP A 116 20.10 8.22 -4.39
CA ASP A 116 21.08 8.12 -3.29
C ASP A 116 22.53 7.89 -3.78
N THR A 117 22.70 7.41 -5.01
CA THR A 117 24.01 7.08 -5.60
C THR A 117 24.61 8.20 -6.48
N GLN A 118 23.92 9.33 -6.64
CA GLN A 118 24.37 10.51 -7.40
C GLN A 118 24.78 11.63 -6.47
#